data_AF-A0A7C5FHA4-F1
#
_entry.id   AF-A0A7C5FHA4-F1
#
_cell.length_a   1.000
_cell.length_b   1.000
_cell.length_c   1.000
_cell.angle_alpha   90.00
_cell.angle_beta   90.00
_cell.angle_gamma   90.00
#
_symmetry.space_group_name_H-M   'P 1'
#
loop_
_entity.id
_entity.type
_entity.pdbx_description
1 polymer ?
#
loop_
_entity_poly.entity_id
_entity_poly.type
_entity_poly.pdbx_seq_one_letter_code
_entity_poly.pdbx_strand_id
1 'polypeptide(L)' 'MDQKQLLDVAHVTVRGTSIRITLPKKIVKLLDVSEGDIVGFYEESGRIGLRKLE' A
#
# COMPACT_ATOMS: atom_id res chain seq x y z
N MET A 1 16.51 6.81 -15.21
CA MET A 1 15.79 5.61 -14.69
C MET A 1 15.55 5.85 -13.22
N ASP A 2 14.30 5.99 -12.79
CA ASP A 2 13.99 6.11 -11.36
C ASP A 2 14.47 4.86 -10.64
N GLN A 3 15.50 5.02 -9.79
CA GLN A 3 15.89 3.98 -8.85
C GLN A 3 14.79 3.86 -7.81
N LYS A 4 13.97 2.82 -7.95
CA LYS A 4 13.00 2.47 -6.91
C LYS A 4 13.74 1.83 -5.75
N GLN A 5 13.53 2.38 -4.56
CA GLN A 5 13.96 1.74 -3.33
C GLN A 5 12.85 0.80 -2.85
N LEU A 6 13.17 -0.48 -2.66
CA LEU A 6 12.29 -1.40 -1.95
C LEU A 6 12.28 -1.01 -0.47
N LEU A 7 11.12 -0.58 0.03
CA LEU A 7 10.99 -0.12 1.41
C LEU A 7 10.72 -1.26 2.40
N ASP A 8 9.88 -2.21 2.01
CA ASP A 8 9.47 -3.38 2.80
C ASP A 8 8.75 -4.40 1.90
N VAL A 9 8.42 -5.58 2.43
CA VAL A 9 7.63 -6.63 1.76
C VAL A 9 6.44 -7.06 2.62
N ALA A 10 5.37 -7.52 1.98
CA ALA A 10 4.22 -8.10 2.67
C ALA A 10 3.75 -9.35 1.94
N HIS A 11 3.30 -10.35 2.69
CA HIS A 11 2.62 -11.49 2.11
C HIS A 11 1.18 -11.14 1.77
N VAL A 12 0.74 -11.70 0.65
CA VAL A 12 -0.63 -11.61 0.19
C VAL A 12 -1.40 -12.80 0.74
N THR A 13 -2.59 -12.54 1.28
CA THR A 13 -3.49 -13.59 1.79
C THR A 13 -4.84 -13.49 1.12
N VAL A 14 -5.47 -14.65 0.90
CA VAL A 14 -6.82 -14.73 0.33
C VAL A 14 -7.83 -14.88 1.46
N ARG A 15 -8.89 -14.08 1.43
CA ARG A 15 -10.02 -14.19 2.36
C ARG A 15 -11.32 -14.06 1.57
N GLY A 16 -12.00 -15.19 1.38
CA GLY A 16 -13.21 -15.26 0.55
C GLY A 16 -12.89 -14.86 -0.89
N THR A 17 -13.62 -13.86 -1.40
CA THR A 17 -13.40 -13.28 -2.73
C THR A 17 -12.40 -12.12 -2.75
N SER A 18 -11.83 -11.77 -1.60
CA SER A 18 -10.91 -10.63 -1.45
C SER A 18 -9.47 -11.06 -1.22
N ILE A 19 -8.55 -10.27 -1.76
CA ILE A 19 -7.12 -10.36 -1.47
C ILE A 19 -6.78 -9.29 -0.44
N ARG A 20 -6.00 -9.66 0.58
CA ARG A 20 -5.55 -8.77 1.65
C ARG A 20 -4.04 -8.73 1.73
N ILE A 21 -3.53 -7.53 1.99
CA ILE A 21 -2.15 -7.29 2.39
C ILE A 21 -2.16 -6.66 3.78
N THR A 22 -1.21 -7.06 4.62
CA THR A 22 -0.95 -6.37 5.88
C THR A 22 0.04 -5.25 5.60
N LEU A 23 -0.27 -4.01 5.97
CA LEU A 23 0.71 -2.92 5.91
C LEU A 23 1.70 -3.08 7.07
N PRO A 24 3.01 -3.26 6.81
CA PRO A 24 4.01 -3.30 7.87
C PRO A 24 4.03 -1.96 8.64
N LYS A 25 4.34 -1.99 9.94
CA LYS A 25 4.36 -0.78 10.80
C LYS A 25 5.25 0.33 10.23
N LYS A 26 6.35 -0.03 9.55
CA LYS A 26 7.23 0.93 8.86
C LYS A 26 6.50 1.67 7.75
N ILE A 27 5.73 0.95 6.94
CA ILE A 27 4.96 1.51 5.82
C ILE A 27 3.79 2.37 6.33
N VAL A 28 3.10 1.94 7.39
CA VAL A 28 2.05 2.74 8.04
C VAL A 28 2.56 4.13 8.44
N LYS A 29 3.75 4.19 9.06
CA LYS A 29 4.38 5.46 9.44
C LYS A 29 4.79 6.33 8.26
N LEU A 30 5.24 5.71 7.15
CA LEU A 30 5.67 6.43 5.95
C LEU A 30 4.49 6.94 5.12
N LEU A 31 3.36 6.20 5.10
CA LEU A 31 2.13 6.60 4.41
C LEU A 31 1.24 7.53 5.26
N ASP A 32 1.57 7.71 6.54
CA ASP A 32 0.80 8.51 7.50
C ASP A 32 -0.70 8.12 7.56
N VAL A 33 -0.93 6.81 7.66
CA VAL A 33 -2.28 6.23 7.75
C VAL A 33 -2.53 5.68 9.16
N SER A 34 -3.77 5.80 9.61
CA SER A 34 -4.27 5.29 10.88
C SER A 34 -5.53 4.45 10.68
N GLU A 35 -6.00 3.81 11.74
CA GLU A 35 -7.29 3.11 11.71
C GLU A 35 -8.42 4.09 11.34
N GLY A 36 -9.26 3.68 10.40
CA GLY A 36 -10.35 4.51 9.86
C GLY A 36 -9.99 5.33 8.62
N ASP A 37 -8.70 5.54 8.33
CA ASP A 37 -8.28 6.22 7.12
C ASP A 37 -8.57 5.38 5.87
N ILE A 38 -8.92 6.05 4.77
CA ILE A 38 -9.16 5.42 3.47
C ILE A 38 -7.89 5.51 2.63
N VAL A 39 -7.49 4.40 2.03
CA VAL A 39 -6.36 4.32 1.09
C VAL A 39 -6.89 4.03 -0.31
N GLY A 40 -6.56 4.91 -1.26
CA GLY A 40 -6.84 4.75 -2.67
C GLY A 40 -5.73 4.05 -3.43
N PHE A 41 -6.10 3.41 -4.54
CA PHE A 41 -5.20 2.80 -5.50
C PHE A 41 -5.17 3.68 -6.76
N TYR A 42 -3.99 4.15 -7.15
CA TYR A 42 -3.81 5.07 -8.26
C TYR A 42 -2.87 4.46 -9.30
N GLU A 43 -3.21 4.58 -10.58
CA GLU A 43 -2.33 4.17 -11.67
C GLU A 43 -1.53 5.38 -12.17
N GLU A 44 -0.20 5.28 -12.11
CA GLU A 44 0.70 6.29 -12.66
C GLU A 44 1.79 5.62 -13.48
N SER A 45 1.84 5.93 -14.77
CA SER A 45 2.82 5.35 -15.71
C SER A 45 2.81 3.81 -15.70
N GLY A 46 1.62 3.19 -15.71
CA GLY A 46 1.44 1.73 -15.73
C GLY A 46 1.83 1.03 -14.43
N ARG A 47 1.92 1.77 -13.31
CA ARG A 47 2.22 1.23 -11.98
C ARG A 47 1.12 1.62 -11.02
N ILE A 48 0.65 0.65 -10.24
CA ILE A 48 -0.32 0.90 -9.18
C ILE A 48 0.43 1.35 -7.91
N GLY A 49 0.10 2.55 -7.43
CA GLY A 49 0.55 3.11 -6.17
C GLY A 49 -0.60 3.21 -5.16
N LEU A 50 -0.24 3.28 -3.88
CA LEU A 50 -1.18 3.52 -2.78
C LEU A 50 -1.01 4.96 -2.30
N ARG A 51 -2.12 5.65 -2.03
CA ARG A 51 -2.12 6.98 -1.38
C ARG A 51 -3.29 7.07 -0.40
N LYS A 52 -3.10 7.77 0.72
CA LYS A 52 -4.19 8.15 1.61
C LYS A 52 -5.14 9.09 0.87
N LEU A 53 -6.44 8.82 0.98
CA LEU A 53 -7.48 9.72 0.47
C LEU A 53 -7.71 10.82 1.52
N GLU A 54 -7.81 12.08 1.08
CA GLU A 54 -8.20 13.20 1.94
C GLU A 54 -9.64 13.09 2.44
#